data_AF-A0A5R8M4G7-F1
#
_entry.id   AF-A0A5R8M4G7-F1
#
_cell.length_a   1.000
_cell.length_b   1.000
_cell.length_c   1.000
_cell.angle_alpha   90.00
_cell.angle_beta   90.00
_cell.angle_gamma   90.00
#
_symmetry.space_group_name_H-M   'P 1'
#
loop_
_entity.id
_entity.type
_entity.pdbx_description
1 polymer ?
#
loop_
_entity_poly.entity_id
_entity_poly.type
_entity_poly.pdbx_seq_one_letter_code
_entity_poly.pdbx_strand_id
1 'polypeptide(L)'
;MNEDKNLKRIASVCMKDDLSCYDPYDIWMTDLGIQVKSLFNKNKYLGILPAAGVTFFDHFLNNNTRLGYKRREYPTARAMAALTLLNLYKRENKEELLQGAKLHLDWLLENTCTGYAGLCWGLGFKWAAGEGLDYNENTPFSTHTPYALEAIHTYVQITKDTSYIRHIKSIFDFYENDIKVLYEDDTEMATSYGPSKDRLVTNAVSYTMYAYAIFLGYFTDKEDAIKEKIGKLYAFIQNRQRNDGSWLYSPEDEDSFIDCFHSCFVLKNIHKTHQIVPLNDVKKTTNMGYDYLKLHFYASKDGLFKRFSLSNKPSIIKYDLYDNAEFLHLAVLLRDLDFAQKLASAIDVKFGKGEDIYSVIDMFHFRKNKNTLRWAKMPYLYALSAFHLFQK
;
A
#
# COMPACT_ATOMS: atom_id res chain seq x y z
N MET A 1 10.26 -4.91 -23.43
CA MET A 1 10.57 -5.42 -22.07
C MET A 1 10.66 -6.94 -22.16
N ASN A 2 11.63 -7.58 -21.50
CA ASN A 2 11.79 -9.05 -21.57
C ASN A 2 10.90 -9.71 -20.51
N GLU A 3 9.90 -10.47 -20.96
CA GLU A 3 8.92 -11.15 -20.11
C GLU A 3 9.56 -12.23 -19.23
N ASP A 4 10.37 -13.12 -19.80
CA ASP A 4 11.09 -14.16 -19.06
C ASP A 4 11.96 -13.59 -17.95
N LYS A 5 12.61 -12.45 -18.21
CA LYS A 5 13.39 -11.71 -17.20
C LYS A 5 12.50 -11.29 -16.03
N ASN A 6 11.30 -10.79 -16.29
CA ASN A 6 10.38 -10.35 -15.24
C ASN A 6 9.84 -11.52 -14.43
N LEU A 7 9.46 -12.63 -15.08
CA LEU A 7 8.98 -13.83 -14.39
C LEU A 7 10.07 -14.43 -13.48
N LYS A 8 11.31 -14.54 -13.98
CA LYS A 8 12.47 -14.98 -13.18
C LYS A 8 12.73 -14.05 -11.98
N ARG A 9 12.62 -12.74 -12.18
CA ARG A 9 12.79 -11.73 -11.14
C ARG A 9 11.70 -11.79 -10.06
N ILE A 10 10.46 -12.11 -10.45
CA ILE A 10 9.37 -12.36 -9.52
C ILE A 10 9.67 -13.60 -8.69
N ALA A 11 9.94 -14.72 -9.34
CA ALA A 11 10.21 -16.00 -8.67
C ALA A 11 11.40 -15.91 -7.70
N SER A 12 12.48 -15.21 -8.07
CA SER A 12 13.70 -15.10 -7.24
C SER A 12 13.50 -14.35 -5.91
N VAL A 13 12.36 -13.69 -5.73
CA VAL A 13 11.99 -13.05 -4.47
C VAL A 13 10.79 -13.74 -3.84
N CYS A 14 9.68 -13.88 -4.57
CA CYS A 14 8.43 -14.37 -3.99
C CYS A 14 8.44 -15.86 -3.69
N MET A 15 9.35 -16.67 -4.26
CA MET A 15 9.46 -18.10 -3.90
C MET A 15 10.35 -18.36 -2.68
N LYS A 16 10.83 -17.32 -1.99
CA LYS A 16 11.72 -17.48 -0.83
C LYS A 16 10.93 -17.59 0.47
N ASP A 17 11.35 -18.52 1.32
CA ASP A 17 10.78 -18.67 2.66
C ASP A 17 11.06 -17.45 3.55
N ASP A 18 12.29 -16.90 3.52
CA ASP A 18 12.69 -15.70 4.27
C ASP A 18 12.59 -14.45 3.39
N LEU A 19 11.67 -13.54 3.75
CA LEU A 19 11.54 -12.21 3.14
C LEU A 19 12.10 -11.10 4.05
N SER A 20 12.97 -11.42 5.00
CA SER A 20 13.57 -10.41 5.86
C SER A 20 14.41 -9.42 5.04
N CYS A 21 14.15 -8.13 5.20
CA CYS A 21 14.90 -7.10 4.48
C CYS A 21 15.13 -5.86 5.35
N TYR A 22 16.05 -5.01 4.88
CA TYR A 22 16.14 -3.63 5.33
C TYR A 22 14.99 -2.80 4.72
N ASP A 23 14.72 -1.65 5.31
CA ASP A 23 13.66 -0.75 4.89
C ASP A 23 14.21 0.68 4.68
N PRO A 24 13.66 1.47 3.74
CA PRO A 24 14.07 2.86 3.56
C PRO A 24 13.92 3.73 4.82
N TYR A 25 13.10 3.29 5.77
CA TYR A 25 12.83 4.02 7.00
C TYR A 25 13.51 3.42 8.23
N ASP A 26 14.44 2.45 8.08
CA ASP A 26 15.07 1.73 9.20
C ASP A 26 15.57 2.67 10.31
N ILE A 27 16.22 3.78 9.95
CA ILE A 27 16.75 4.72 10.94
C ILE A 27 15.64 5.29 11.84
N TRP A 28 14.46 5.53 11.28
CA TRP A 28 13.28 6.05 11.97
C TRP A 28 12.55 4.98 12.79
N MET A 29 12.95 3.71 12.66
CA MET A 29 12.47 2.60 13.49
C MET A 29 13.38 2.33 14.69
N THR A 30 14.56 2.96 14.75
CA THR A 30 15.47 2.88 15.90
C THR A 30 15.01 3.76 17.05
N ASP A 31 15.43 3.46 18.28
CA ASP A 31 15.10 4.30 19.44
C ASP A 31 15.55 5.76 19.25
N LEU A 32 16.73 5.98 18.66
CA LEU A 32 17.22 7.32 18.30
C LEU A 32 16.29 8.01 17.30
N GLY A 33 15.91 7.32 16.22
CA GLY A 33 15.02 7.86 15.20
C GLY A 33 13.65 8.21 15.76
N ILE A 34 13.10 7.38 16.64
CA ILE A 34 11.83 7.62 17.32
C ILE A 34 11.92 8.83 18.24
N GLN A 35 12.98 8.95 19.04
CA GLN A 35 13.19 10.11 19.92
C GLN A 35 13.31 11.42 19.12
N VAL A 36 14.09 11.41 18.03
CA VAL A 36 14.25 12.57 17.14
C VAL A 36 12.93 12.95 16.48
N LYS A 37 12.15 11.96 16.03
CA LYS A 37 10.84 12.20 15.41
C LYS A 37 9.82 12.73 16.42
N SER A 38 9.79 12.18 17.62
CA SER A 38 8.93 12.66 18.72
C SER A 38 9.26 14.09 19.09
N LEU A 39 10.55 14.45 19.18
CA LEU A 39 11.00 15.82 19.40
C LEU A 39 10.54 16.76 18.27
N PHE A 40 10.68 16.35 17.01
CA PHE A 40 10.22 17.12 15.86
C PHE A 40 8.70 17.32 15.87
N ASN A 41 7.93 16.29 16.23
CA ASN A 41 6.48 16.38 16.33
C ASN A 41 6.04 17.33 17.47
N LYS A 42 6.73 17.33 18.61
CA LYS A 42 6.45 18.20 19.76
C LYS A 42 6.89 19.66 19.53
N ASN A 43 8.05 19.86 18.90
CA ASN A 43 8.58 21.18 18.59
C ASN A 43 9.43 21.13 17.32
N LYS A 44 8.84 21.61 16.21
CA LYS A 44 9.48 21.61 14.89
C LYS A 44 10.84 22.32 14.89
N TYR A 45 11.01 23.40 15.66
CA TYR A 45 12.26 24.18 15.68
C TYR A 45 13.40 23.45 16.40
N LEU A 46 13.10 22.75 17.50
CA LEU A 46 14.11 21.96 18.22
C LEU A 46 14.43 20.65 17.51
N GLY A 47 13.43 20.03 16.88
CA GLY A 47 13.60 18.73 16.23
C GLY A 47 14.21 18.80 14.82
N ILE A 48 14.19 19.96 14.14
CA ILE A 48 14.63 20.03 12.74
C ILE A 48 16.12 19.71 12.57
N LEU A 49 16.99 20.21 13.46
CA LEU A 49 18.43 19.97 13.35
C LEU A 49 18.79 18.49 13.60
N PRO A 50 18.32 17.84 14.67
CA PRO A 50 18.51 16.40 14.84
C PRO A 50 17.91 15.57 13.70
N ALA A 51 16.69 15.92 13.24
CA ALA A 51 16.04 15.20 12.14
C ALA A 51 16.83 15.33 10.83
N ALA A 52 17.35 16.52 10.52
CA ALA A 52 18.21 16.73 9.37
C ALA A 52 19.52 15.93 9.47
N GLY A 53 20.16 15.91 10.66
CA GLY A 53 21.38 15.15 10.91
C GLY A 53 21.18 13.64 10.72
N VAL A 54 20.12 13.07 11.30
CA VAL A 54 19.73 11.66 11.14
C VAL A 54 19.41 11.35 9.68
N THR A 55 18.64 12.21 8.99
CA THR A 55 18.34 12.05 7.55
C THR A 55 19.61 12.02 6.70
N PHE A 56 20.55 12.94 6.96
CA PHE A 56 21.80 13.04 6.22
C PHE A 56 22.68 11.81 6.44
N PHE A 57 22.83 11.38 7.71
CA PHE A 57 23.57 10.17 8.04
C PHE A 57 23.00 8.94 7.33
N ASP A 58 21.69 8.74 7.37
CA ASP A 58 21.06 7.60 6.70
C ASP A 58 21.25 7.65 5.18
N HIS A 59 20.93 8.80 4.57
CA HIS A 59 20.93 8.92 3.10
C HIS A 59 22.32 8.81 2.46
N PHE A 60 23.33 9.41 3.10
CA PHE A 60 24.67 9.54 2.52
C PHE A 60 25.68 8.55 3.07
N LEU A 61 25.58 8.16 4.34
CA LEU A 61 26.59 7.33 5.00
C LEU A 61 26.09 5.90 5.18
N ASN A 62 24.92 5.70 5.81
CA ASN A 62 24.50 4.36 6.25
C ASN A 62 23.62 3.60 5.25
N ASN A 63 23.07 4.23 4.21
CA ASN A 63 22.20 3.57 3.23
C ASN A 63 22.86 2.33 2.58
N ASN A 64 24.18 2.34 2.40
CA ASN A 64 24.93 1.24 1.79
C ASN A 64 25.32 0.16 2.80
N THR A 65 25.80 0.55 3.98
CA THR A 65 26.32 -0.36 5.02
C THR A 65 25.21 -0.96 5.87
N ARG A 66 24.09 -0.25 6.04
CA ARG A 66 22.94 -0.65 6.87
C ARG A 66 23.36 -1.08 8.28
N LEU A 67 24.37 -0.41 8.82
CA LEU A 67 24.97 -0.72 10.11
C LEU A 67 23.96 -0.37 11.22
N GLY A 68 23.74 -1.32 12.14
CA GLY A 68 22.84 -1.15 13.27
C GLY A 68 21.35 -1.34 12.93
N TYR A 69 20.99 -1.53 11.66
CA TYR A 69 19.62 -1.83 11.27
C TYR A 69 19.36 -3.33 11.38
N LYS A 70 18.13 -3.70 11.73
CA LYS A 70 17.71 -5.10 11.81
C LYS A 70 16.88 -5.43 10.59
N ARG A 71 17.23 -6.49 9.87
CA ARG A 71 16.35 -7.05 8.84
C ARG A 71 15.08 -7.57 9.52
N ARG A 72 13.93 -7.32 8.87
CA ARG A 72 12.62 -7.71 9.37
C ARG A 72 11.72 -8.11 8.22
N GLU A 73 10.68 -8.85 8.56
CA GLU A 73 9.61 -9.20 7.64
C GLU A 73 8.41 -8.28 7.85
N TYR A 74 7.63 -8.07 6.80
CA TYR A 74 6.51 -7.13 6.82
C TYR A 74 5.26 -7.81 6.30
N PRO A 75 4.11 -7.73 7.02
CA PRO A 75 2.86 -8.34 6.58
C PRO A 75 2.44 -7.92 5.16
N THR A 76 2.59 -6.64 4.80
CA THR A 76 2.24 -6.18 3.45
C THR A 76 3.14 -6.77 2.36
N ALA A 77 4.43 -7.00 2.64
CA ALA A 77 5.33 -7.65 1.69
C ALA A 77 4.97 -9.13 1.49
N ARG A 78 4.62 -9.84 2.58
CA ARG A 78 4.16 -11.24 2.54
C ARG A 78 2.84 -11.37 1.78
N ALA A 79 1.87 -10.49 2.05
CA ALA A 79 0.60 -10.46 1.34
C ALA A 79 0.76 -10.19 -0.16
N MET A 80 1.61 -9.22 -0.52
CA MET A 80 1.92 -8.95 -1.94
C MET A 80 2.65 -10.12 -2.59
N ALA A 81 3.60 -10.77 -1.91
CA ALA A 81 4.27 -11.95 -2.45
C ALA A 81 3.28 -13.09 -2.72
N ALA A 82 2.34 -13.34 -1.80
CA ALA A 82 1.25 -14.30 -2.02
C ALA A 82 0.40 -13.92 -3.25
N LEU A 83 -0.07 -12.67 -3.33
CA LEU A 83 -0.86 -12.17 -4.47
C LEU A 83 -0.10 -12.26 -5.79
N THR A 84 1.19 -11.95 -5.79
CA THR A 84 2.08 -12.08 -6.93
C THR A 84 2.17 -13.52 -7.43
N LEU A 85 2.38 -14.48 -6.53
CA LEU A 85 2.44 -15.90 -6.87
C LEU A 85 1.08 -16.42 -7.35
N LEU A 86 -0.02 -15.97 -6.75
CA LEU A 86 -1.37 -16.33 -7.19
C LEU A 86 -1.69 -15.77 -8.59
N ASN A 87 -1.18 -14.59 -8.95
CA ASN A 87 -1.25 -14.07 -10.31
C ASN A 87 -0.46 -14.96 -11.29
N LEU A 88 0.76 -15.35 -10.93
CA LEU A 88 1.53 -16.28 -11.77
C LEU A 88 0.86 -17.66 -11.89
N TYR A 89 0.27 -18.16 -10.81
CA TYR A 89 -0.47 -19.43 -10.81
C TYR A 89 -1.64 -19.39 -11.79
N LYS A 90 -2.45 -18.32 -11.82
CA LYS A 90 -3.55 -18.17 -12.81
C LYS A 90 -3.07 -18.24 -14.26
N ARG A 91 -1.81 -17.91 -14.52
CA ARG A 91 -1.22 -17.92 -15.85
C ARG A 91 -0.57 -19.26 -16.19
N GLU A 92 0.26 -19.77 -15.30
CA GLU A 92 1.13 -20.92 -15.55
C GLU A 92 0.55 -22.24 -15.04
N ASN A 93 -0.41 -22.18 -14.11
CA ASN A 93 -1.05 -23.33 -13.47
C ASN A 93 -0.07 -24.34 -12.85
N LYS A 94 1.01 -23.84 -12.23
CA LYS A 94 2.03 -24.66 -11.57
C LYS A 94 1.82 -24.71 -10.06
N GLU A 95 1.71 -25.92 -9.52
CA GLU A 95 1.44 -26.15 -8.10
C GLU A 95 2.48 -25.52 -7.15
N GLU A 96 3.75 -25.46 -7.56
CA GLU A 96 4.82 -24.81 -6.77
C GLU A 96 4.51 -23.34 -6.42
N LEU A 97 3.84 -22.61 -7.34
CA LEU A 97 3.44 -21.22 -7.12
C LEU A 97 2.34 -21.12 -6.06
N LEU A 98 1.42 -22.10 -6.06
CA LEU A 98 0.35 -22.16 -5.08
C LEU A 98 0.88 -22.50 -3.69
N GLN A 99 1.83 -23.44 -3.61
CA GLN A 99 2.53 -23.79 -2.37
C GLN A 99 3.30 -22.59 -1.81
N GLY A 100 4.03 -21.86 -2.65
CA GLY A 100 4.72 -20.63 -2.25
C GLY A 100 3.75 -19.55 -1.76
N ALA A 101 2.61 -19.38 -2.43
CA ALA A 101 1.59 -18.44 -1.99
C ALA A 101 1.04 -18.83 -0.61
N LYS A 102 0.75 -20.12 -0.40
CA LYS A 102 0.26 -20.64 0.88
C LYS A 102 1.28 -20.41 2.01
N LEU A 103 2.58 -20.61 1.76
CA LEU A 103 3.63 -20.35 2.74
C LEU A 103 3.57 -18.92 3.29
N HIS A 104 3.34 -17.94 2.42
CA HIS A 104 3.20 -16.54 2.84
C HIS A 104 1.90 -16.27 3.60
N LEU A 105 0.80 -16.94 3.23
CA LEU A 105 -0.46 -16.84 3.96
C LEU A 105 -0.34 -17.46 5.36
N ASP A 106 0.30 -18.61 5.48
CA ASP A 106 0.53 -19.26 6.78
C ASP A 106 1.38 -18.37 7.69
N TRP A 107 2.46 -17.77 7.14
CA TRP A 107 3.25 -16.78 7.87
C TRP A 107 2.40 -15.60 8.36
N LEU A 108 1.49 -15.08 7.53
CA LEU A 108 0.60 -13.98 7.94
C LEU A 108 -0.29 -14.39 9.10
N LEU A 109 -0.88 -15.59 9.05
CA LEU A 109 -1.75 -16.11 10.09
C LEU A 109 -1.01 -16.32 11.43
N GLU A 110 0.27 -16.69 11.37
CA GLU A 110 1.14 -16.82 12.55
C GLU A 110 1.62 -15.47 13.10
N ASN A 111 1.60 -14.40 12.31
CA ASN A 111 2.15 -13.08 12.64
C ASN A 111 1.07 -11.98 12.65
N THR A 112 -0.11 -12.29 13.19
CA THR A 112 -1.19 -11.32 13.45
C THR A 112 -0.87 -10.43 14.66
N CYS A 113 -1.42 -9.22 14.68
CA CYS A 113 -1.53 -8.43 15.89
C CYS A 113 -2.42 -9.16 16.91
N THR A 114 -2.14 -8.96 18.20
CA THR A 114 -2.80 -9.65 19.33
C THR A 114 -3.62 -8.68 20.18
N GLY A 115 -4.66 -9.18 20.85
CA GLY A 115 -5.51 -8.37 21.74
C GLY A 115 -6.63 -7.58 21.05
N TYR A 116 -6.92 -7.88 19.79
CA TYR A 116 -8.02 -7.31 19.00
C TYR A 116 -9.13 -8.36 18.79
N ALA A 117 -10.32 -7.92 18.37
CA ALA A 117 -11.48 -8.81 18.18
C ALA A 117 -11.29 -9.82 17.04
N GLY A 118 -10.36 -9.54 16.13
CA GLY A 118 -10.13 -10.31 14.92
C GLY A 118 -8.69 -10.31 14.42
N LEU A 119 -8.42 -11.17 13.45
CA LEU A 119 -7.12 -11.17 12.74
C LEU A 119 -6.87 -9.82 12.07
N CYS A 120 -5.71 -9.25 12.33
CA CYS A 120 -5.37 -7.92 11.85
C CYS A 120 -3.85 -7.70 11.81
N TRP A 121 -3.40 -6.76 10.99
CA TRP A 121 -1.98 -6.50 10.78
C TRP A 121 -1.68 -5.00 10.74
N GLY A 122 -0.44 -4.66 11.09
CA GLY A 122 0.07 -3.30 11.12
C GLY A 122 1.46 -3.17 10.51
N LEU A 123 2.24 -2.22 11.02
CA LEU A 123 3.60 -1.93 10.55
C LEU A 123 4.65 -2.93 11.08
N GLY A 124 4.45 -3.51 12.27
CA GLY A 124 5.44 -4.36 12.94
C GLY A 124 6.61 -3.60 13.57
N PHE A 125 6.50 -2.28 13.71
CA PHE A 125 7.49 -1.41 14.36
C PHE A 125 6.81 -0.16 14.97
N LYS A 126 7.45 0.49 15.95
CA LYS A 126 6.94 1.74 16.54
C LYS A 126 6.92 2.87 15.54
N TRP A 127 5.86 3.68 15.56
CA TRP A 127 5.69 4.79 14.65
C TRP A 127 5.08 6.01 15.35
N ALA A 128 5.89 7.05 15.52
CA ALA A 128 5.42 8.37 15.92
C ALA A 128 4.80 9.08 14.70
N ALA A 129 3.48 9.02 14.57
CA ALA A 129 2.76 9.55 13.40
C ALA A 129 2.49 11.06 13.51
N GLY A 130 2.40 11.59 14.72
CA GLY A 130 2.16 13.00 15.01
C GLY A 130 2.38 13.32 16.50
N GLU A 131 2.04 14.54 16.92
CA GLU A 131 2.07 14.90 18.33
C GLU A 131 1.04 14.08 19.12
N GLY A 132 1.48 13.39 20.17
CA GLY A 132 0.62 12.53 20.99
C GLY A 132 0.08 11.28 20.27
N LEU A 133 0.53 11.03 19.04
CA LEU A 133 0.03 9.94 18.19
C LEU A 133 1.13 8.94 17.89
N ASP A 134 1.35 8.06 18.84
CA ASP A 134 2.37 7.01 18.81
C ASP A 134 1.72 5.63 18.68
N TYR A 135 2.12 4.89 17.66
CA TYR A 135 1.71 3.51 17.45
C TYR A 135 2.86 2.56 17.81
N ASN A 136 2.52 1.39 18.34
CA ASN A 136 3.49 0.35 18.68
C ASN A 136 3.52 -0.77 17.62
N GLU A 137 4.42 -1.73 17.82
CA GLU A 137 4.65 -2.85 16.91
C GLU A 137 3.42 -3.75 16.70
N ASN A 138 2.53 -3.78 17.70
CA ASN A 138 1.31 -4.58 17.70
C ASN A 138 0.08 -3.78 17.25
N THR A 139 0.22 -2.52 16.80
CA THR A 139 -0.93 -1.71 16.38
C THR A 139 -1.35 -2.06 14.96
N PRO A 140 -2.58 -2.58 14.72
CA PRO A 140 -3.09 -2.86 13.40
C PRO A 140 -3.63 -1.60 12.73
N PHE A 141 -3.75 -1.62 11.41
CA PHE A 141 -4.28 -0.50 10.65
C PHE A 141 -5.29 -0.94 9.60
N SER A 142 -6.31 -0.10 9.40
CA SER A 142 -7.31 -0.25 8.33
C SER A 142 -6.68 -0.21 6.92
N THR A 143 -5.42 0.21 6.80
CA THR A 143 -4.63 0.25 5.57
C THR A 143 -3.70 -0.94 5.35
N HIS A 144 -3.39 -1.72 6.41
CA HIS A 144 -2.44 -2.85 6.33
C HIS A 144 -3.16 -4.19 6.30
N THR A 145 -4.16 -4.37 7.16
CA THR A 145 -5.04 -5.55 7.19
C THR A 145 -5.68 -5.90 5.83
N PRO A 146 -6.12 -4.95 4.97
CA PRO A 146 -6.71 -5.27 3.67
C PRO A 146 -5.80 -6.07 2.73
N TYR A 147 -4.47 -5.91 2.82
CA TYR A 147 -3.56 -6.66 1.97
C TYR A 147 -3.60 -8.15 2.29
N ALA A 148 -3.58 -8.51 3.58
CA ALA A 148 -3.71 -9.90 4.02
C ALA A 148 -5.11 -10.44 3.70
N LEU A 149 -6.15 -9.64 3.92
CA LEU A 149 -7.52 -9.99 3.54
C LEU A 149 -7.64 -10.31 2.04
N GLU A 150 -7.11 -9.46 1.17
CA GLU A 150 -7.14 -9.65 -0.28
C GLU A 150 -6.36 -10.91 -0.70
N ALA A 151 -5.20 -11.17 -0.08
CA ALA A 151 -4.41 -12.36 -0.34
C ALA A 151 -5.15 -13.65 0.05
N ILE A 152 -5.74 -13.70 1.25
CA ILE A 152 -6.53 -14.84 1.73
C ILE A 152 -7.78 -15.03 0.85
N HIS A 153 -8.52 -13.96 0.58
CA HIS A 153 -9.70 -13.98 -0.30
C HIS A 153 -9.34 -14.52 -1.69
N THR A 154 -8.27 -14.02 -2.30
CA THR A 154 -7.81 -14.45 -3.63
C THR A 154 -7.43 -15.93 -3.63
N TYR A 155 -6.75 -16.41 -2.58
CA TYR A 155 -6.43 -17.83 -2.43
C TYR A 155 -7.69 -18.68 -2.37
N VAL A 156 -8.67 -18.34 -1.51
CA VAL A 156 -9.96 -19.05 -1.41
C VAL A 156 -10.68 -19.07 -2.76
N GLN A 157 -10.67 -17.96 -3.51
CA GLN A 157 -11.31 -17.90 -4.82
C GLN A 157 -10.66 -18.83 -5.85
N ILE A 158 -9.35 -19.02 -5.80
CA ILE A 158 -8.58 -19.87 -6.73
C ILE A 158 -8.67 -21.34 -6.33
N THR A 159 -8.42 -21.67 -5.07
CA THR A 159 -8.29 -23.05 -4.60
C THR A 159 -9.61 -23.68 -4.17
N LYS A 160 -10.61 -22.84 -3.88
CA LYS A 160 -11.86 -23.24 -3.21
C LYS A 160 -11.64 -23.87 -1.84
N ASP A 161 -10.48 -23.63 -1.23
CA ASP A 161 -10.17 -24.08 0.14
C ASP A 161 -10.99 -23.27 1.15
N THR A 162 -12.14 -23.83 1.53
CA THR A 162 -13.07 -23.19 2.45
C THR A 162 -12.54 -23.09 3.88
N SER A 163 -11.46 -23.79 4.23
CA SER A 163 -10.87 -23.73 5.57
C SER A 163 -10.35 -22.33 5.93
N TYR A 164 -9.99 -21.53 4.91
CA TYR A 164 -9.54 -20.14 5.09
C TYR A 164 -10.68 -19.13 5.29
N ILE A 165 -11.94 -19.50 5.04
CA ILE A 165 -13.09 -18.60 5.22
C ILE A 165 -13.22 -18.12 6.67
N ARG A 166 -12.89 -18.97 7.64
CA ARG A 166 -12.89 -18.59 9.07
C ARG A 166 -11.96 -17.41 9.36
N HIS A 167 -10.84 -17.29 8.63
CA HIS A 167 -9.89 -16.20 8.80
C HIS A 167 -10.48 -14.89 8.25
N ILE A 168 -11.17 -14.94 7.11
CA ILE A 168 -11.90 -13.78 6.56
C ILE A 168 -12.97 -13.30 7.55
N LYS A 169 -13.72 -14.22 8.14
CA LYS A 169 -14.73 -13.89 9.17
C LYS A 169 -14.10 -13.25 10.41
N SER A 170 -12.96 -13.77 10.86
CA SER A 170 -12.22 -13.15 11.95
C SER A 170 -11.72 -11.74 11.59
N ILE A 171 -11.25 -11.50 10.37
CA ILE A 171 -10.84 -10.15 9.94
C ILE A 171 -12.05 -9.19 9.93
N PHE A 172 -13.24 -9.66 9.57
CA PHE A 172 -14.48 -8.87 9.67
C PHE A 172 -14.74 -8.41 11.12
N ASP A 173 -14.51 -9.28 12.11
CA ASP A 173 -14.69 -8.92 13.53
C ASP A 173 -13.75 -7.79 13.97
N PHE A 174 -12.53 -7.70 13.42
CA PHE A 174 -11.64 -6.56 13.64
C PHE A 174 -12.24 -5.25 13.09
N TYR A 175 -12.80 -5.27 11.88
CA TYR A 175 -13.41 -4.07 11.28
C TYR A 175 -14.67 -3.62 12.01
N GLU A 176 -15.49 -4.54 12.51
CA GLU A 176 -16.73 -4.20 13.23
C GLU A 176 -16.46 -3.68 14.65
N ASN A 177 -15.48 -4.26 15.35
CA ASN A 177 -15.33 -4.03 16.79
C ASN A 177 -14.15 -3.10 17.13
N ASP A 178 -13.09 -3.10 16.34
CA ASP A 178 -11.86 -2.35 16.65
C ASP A 178 -11.73 -1.05 15.85
N ILE A 179 -12.05 -1.05 14.55
CA ILE A 179 -12.04 0.17 13.74
C ILE A 179 -13.20 1.08 14.15
N LYS A 180 -12.92 2.37 14.38
CA LYS A 180 -13.89 3.32 14.92
C LYS A 180 -14.52 4.13 13.80
N VAL A 181 -15.84 4.29 13.85
CA VAL A 181 -16.55 5.31 13.08
C VAL A 181 -16.17 6.67 13.67
N LEU A 182 -15.53 7.52 12.86
CA LEU A 182 -15.17 8.88 13.24
C LEU A 182 -16.30 9.86 12.94
N TYR A 183 -17.03 9.57 11.87
CA TYR A 183 -18.10 10.39 11.35
C TYR A 183 -19.11 9.48 10.62
N GLU A 184 -20.40 9.71 10.83
CA GLU A 184 -21.48 9.06 10.09
C GLU A 184 -22.73 9.94 10.10
N ASP A 185 -23.35 10.09 8.93
CA ASP A 185 -24.71 10.59 8.76
C ASP A 185 -25.55 9.64 7.88
N ASP A 186 -26.70 10.11 7.39
CA ASP A 186 -27.60 9.34 6.53
C ASP A 186 -26.99 8.96 5.16
N THR A 187 -25.96 9.68 4.73
CA THR A 187 -25.39 9.65 3.36
C THR A 187 -23.90 9.29 3.31
N GLU A 188 -23.08 9.70 4.27
CA GLU A 188 -21.64 9.45 4.31
C GLU A 188 -21.16 8.90 5.66
N MET A 189 -20.05 8.16 5.60
CA MET A 189 -19.37 7.60 6.76
C MET A 189 -17.85 7.66 6.54
N ALA A 190 -17.11 7.86 7.62
CA ALA A 190 -15.66 7.68 7.63
C ALA A 190 -15.16 6.96 8.89
N THR A 191 -14.10 6.17 8.71
CA THR A 191 -13.51 5.35 9.77
C THR A 191 -12.09 5.79 10.13
N SER A 192 -11.65 5.39 11.32
CA SER A 192 -10.30 5.61 11.82
C SER A 192 -9.23 4.87 11.03
N TYR A 193 -7.99 5.33 11.19
CA TYR A 193 -6.80 4.74 10.56
C TYR A 193 -6.33 3.50 11.33
N GLY A 194 -6.34 3.58 12.66
CA GLY A 194 -6.08 2.47 13.59
C GLY A 194 -7.29 2.15 14.46
N PRO A 195 -7.10 1.36 15.53
CA PRO A 195 -8.18 0.90 16.42
C PRO A 195 -8.68 1.97 17.41
N SER A 196 -8.06 3.15 17.41
CA SER A 196 -8.46 4.30 18.22
C SER A 196 -9.22 5.32 17.37
N LYS A 197 -9.93 6.27 17.99
CA LYS A 197 -10.45 7.46 17.28
C LYS A 197 -9.29 8.40 16.94
N ASP A 198 -8.49 8.02 15.94
CA ASP A 198 -7.20 8.63 15.65
C ASP A 198 -7.22 9.62 14.48
N ARG A 199 -7.10 9.14 13.23
CA ARG A 199 -6.85 9.95 12.05
C ARG A 199 -7.93 9.67 11.02
N LEU A 200 -8.48 10.73 10.47
CA LEU A 200 -9.31 10.69 9.27
C LEU A 200 -8.43 10.85 8.03
N VAL A 201 -8.35 9.80 7.21
CA VAL A 201 -7.47 9.77 6.03
C VAL A 201 -8.22 9.14 4.84
N THR A 202 -8.25 9.83 3.70
CA THR A 202 -9.06 9.46 2.54
C THR A 202 -8.74 8.05 2.02
N ASN A 203 -7.46 7.70 1.91
CA ASN A 203 -7.07 6.37 1.43
C ASN A 203 -7.35 5.26 2.46
N ALA A 204 -7.40 5.57 3.76
CA ALA A 204 -7.77 4.60 4.78
C ALA A 204 -9.26 4.26 4.68
N VAL A 205 -10.10 5.28 4.48
CA VAL A 205 -11.55 5.08 4.22
C VAL A 205 -11.76 4.21 2.97
N SER A 206 -10.99 4.44 1.89
CA SER A 206 -11.09 3.61 0.69
C SER A 206 -10.67 2.16 0.91
N TYR A 207 -9.68 1.91 1.77
CA TYR A 207 -9.29 0.56 2.16
C TYR A 207 -10.38 -0.14 2.97
N THR A 208 -10.99 0.56 3.93
CA THR A 208 -12.13 0.03 4.69
C THR A 208 -13.29 -0.32 3.77
N MET A 209 -13.66 0.57 2.83
CA MET A 209 -14.67 0.32 1.82
C MET A 209 -14.39 -0.96 1.02
N TYR A 210 -13.14 -1.15 0.55
CA TYR A 210 -12.78 -2.33 -0.20
C TYR A 210 -12.79 -3.62 0.65
N ALA A 211 -12.40 -3.54 1.93
CA ALA A 211 -12.51 -4.67 2.85
C ALA A 211 -13.98 -5.12 3.00
N TYR A 212 -14.91 -4.17 3.19
CA TYR A 212 -16.35 -4.47 3.23
C TYR A 212 -16.88 -5.10 1.95
N ALA A 213 -16.40 -4.67 0.79
CA ALA A 213 -16.75 -5.30 -0.48
C ALA A 213 -16.33 -6.77 -0.52
N ILE A 214 -15.12 -7.11 -0.03
CA ILE A 214 -14.69 -8.51 0.09
C ILE A 214 -15.61 -9.29 1.04
N PHE A 215 -15.98 -8.71 2.18
CA PHE A 215 -16.83 -9.37 3.18
C PHE A 215 -18.23 -9.72 2.67
N LEU A 216 -18.76 -8.97 1.70
CA LEU A 216 -20.08 -9.21 1.11
C LEU A 216 -20.27 -10.67 0.65
N GLY A 217 -19.23 -11.28 0.08
CA GLY A 217 -19.27 -12.68 -0.38
C GLY A 217 -19.27 -13.74 0.73
N TYR A 218 -19.21 -13.34 2.01
CA TYR A 218 -19.05 -14.24 3.16
C TYR A 218 -20.11 -14.05 4.27
N PHE A 219 -20.98 -13.05 4.13
CA PHE A 219 -22.01 -12.68 5.11
C PHE A 219 -23.34 -12.33 4.44
N THR A 220 -24.02 -13.37 3.92
CA THR A 220 -25.32 -13.20 3.25
C THR A 220 -26.43 -12.68 4.17
N ASP A 221 -26.31 -12.93 5.47
CA ASP A 221 -27.22 -12.42 6.51
C ASP A 221 -27.06 -10.93 6.81
N LYS A 222 -25.96 -10.32 6.35
CA LYS A 222 -25.63 -8.89 6.58
C LYS A 222 -25.47 -8.12 5.27
N GLU A 223 -25.95 -8.67 4.17
CA GLU A 223 -25.70 -8.15 2.81
C GLU A 223 -26.10 -6.68 2.67
N ASP A 224 -27.33 -6.33 3.10
CA ASP A 224 -27.85 -4.97 2.99
C ASP A 224 -27.08 -3.98 3.87
N ALA A 225 -26.80 -4.35 5.13
CA ALA A 225 -26.03 -3.52 6.05
C ALA A 225 -24.59 -3.26 5.54
N ILE A 226 -23.94 -4.28 4.96
CA ILE A 226 -22.61 -4.13 4.37
C ILE A 226 -22.67 -3.23 3.13
N LYS A 227 -23.66 -3.40 2.25
CA LYS A 227 -23.84 -2.54 1.08
C LYS A 227 -24.10 -1.09 1.47
N GLU A 228 -24.89 -0.84 2.49
CA GLU A 228 -25.13 0.50 3.03
C GLU A 228 -23.81 1.14 3.50
N LYS A 229 -23.01 0.43 4.31
CA LYS A 229 -21.69 0.91 4.74
C LYS A 229 -20.78 1.23 3.55
N ILE A 230 -20.71 0.35 2.55
CA ILE A 230 -19.92 0.59 1.34
C ILE A 230 -20.38 1.86 0.62
N GLY A 231 -21.69 2.05 0.48
CA GLY A 231 -22.28 3.24 -0.13
C GLY A 231 -21.89 4.52 0.62
N LYS A 232 -22.02 4.54 1.95
CA LYS A 232 -21.65 5.69 2.79
C LYS A 232 -20.15 6.01 2.76
N LEU A 233 -19.29 4.98 2.83
CA LEU A 233 -17.84 5.15 2.73
C LEU A 233 -17.42 5.68 1.35
N TYR A 234 -18.09 5.21 0.29
CA TYR A 234 -17.84 5.68 -1.06
C TYR A 234 -18.31 7.13 -1.27
N ALA A 235 -19.49 7.49 -0.75
CA ALA A 235 -20.03 8.84 -0.79
C ALA A 235 -19.07 9.84 -0.11
N PHE A 236 -18.51 9.49 1.05
CA PHE A 236 -17.47 10.29 1.70
C PHE A 236 -16.27 10.56 0.78
N ILE A 237 -15.76 9.52 0.10
CA ILE A 237 -14.62 9.64 -0.82
C ILE A 237 -14.98 10.52 -2.03
N GLN A 238 -16.18 10.38 -2.58
CA GLN A 238 -16.64 11.23 -3.69
C GLN A 238 -16.78 12.69 -3.26
N ASN A 239 -17.38 12.96 -2.10
CA ASN A 239 -17.61 14.30 -1.59
C ASN A 239 -16.31 15.02 -1.21
N ARG A 240 -15.24 14.28 -0.93
CA ARG A 240 -13.89 14.85 -0.71
C ARG A 240 -13.01 14.85 -1.96
N GLN A 241 -13.51 14.40 -3.12
CA GLN A 241 -12.82 14.60 -4.39
C GLN A 241 -12.94 16.08 -4.81
N ARG A 242 -11.81 16.69 -5.11
CA ARG A 242 -11.75 18.09 -5.56
C ARG A 242 -12.16 18.20 -7.03
N ASN A 243 -12.50 19.43 -7.47
CA ASN A 243 -12.94 19.71 -8.84
C ASN A 243 -11.90 19.31 -9.92
N ASP A 244 -10.61 19.27 -9.57
CA ASP A 244 -9.53 18.83 -10.43
C ASP A 244 -9.33 17.30 -10.43
N GLY A 245 -10.11 16.55 -9.66
CA GLY A 245 -10.05 15.09 -9.53
C GLY A 245 -9.17 14.59 -8.38
N SER A 246 -8.50 15.47 -7.64
CA SER A 246 -7.55 15.11 -6.59
C SER A 246 -8.19 14.88 -5.21
N TRP A 247 -7.45 14.24 -4.31
CA TRP A 247 -7.80 14.09 -2.90
C TRP A 247 -6.66 14.56 -2.03
N LEU A 248 -6.98 15.36 -1.01
CA LEU A 248 -6.06 15.56 0.10
C LEU A 248 -5.91 14.25 0.88
N TYR A 249 -4.70 13.99 1.37
CA TYR A 249 -4.41 12.80 2.18
C TYR A 249 -5.24 12.78 3.47
N SER A 250 -5.11 13.85 4.26
CA SER A 250 -6.02 14.21 5.35
C SER A 250 -7.02 15.25 4.82
N PRO A 251 -8.33 14.94 4.67
CA PRO A 251 -9.29 15.81 3.99
C PRO A 251 -9.69 17.05 4.78
N GLU A 252 -9.49 17.07 6.11
CA GLU A 252 -9.88 18.16 7.01
C GLU A 252 -8.67 18.99 7.49
N ASP A 253 -7.48 18.72 6.98
CA ASP A 253 -6.24 19.40 7.36
C ASP A 253 -5.80 20.32 6.23
N GLU A 254 -5.66 21.62 6.52
CA GLU A 254 -5.20 22.62 5.55
C GLU A 254 -3.72 22.44 5.17
N ASP A 255 -2.90 21.85 6.05
CA ASP A 255 -1.47 21.55 5.85
C ASP A 255 -1.25 20.15 5.23
N SER A 256 -2.32 19.54 4.73
CA SER A 256 -2.31 18.24 4.07
C SER A 256 -1.53 18.26 2.75
N PHE A 257 -1.36 17.10 2.15
CA PHE A 257 -0.59 16.92 0.92
C PHE A 257 -1.34 16.05 -0.08
N ILE A 258 -0.86 16.04 -1.32
CA ILE A 258 -1.37 15.18 -2.40
C ILE A 258 -0.17 14.47 -3.01
N ASP A 259 -0.11 13.15 -2.82
CA ASP A 259 0.92 12.28 -3.37
C ASP A 259 0.36 11.24 -4.34
N CYS A 260 1.26 10.63 -5.13
CA CYS A 260 0.86 9.75 -6.21
C CYS A 260 0.33 8.42 -5.67
N PHE A 261 1.08 7.71 -4.81
CA PHE A 261 0.66 6.38 -4.38
C PHE A 261 -0.62 6.37 -3.54
N HIS A 262 -0.90 7.34 -2.66
CA HIS A 262 -2.17 7.35 -1.91
C HIS A 262 -3.35 7.64 -2.83
N SER A 263 -3.18 8.54 -3.80
CA SER A 263 -4.19 8.79 -4.85
C SER A 263 -4.45 7.52 -5.67
N CYS A 264 -3.40 6.77 -5.98
CA CYS A 264 -3.53 5.45 -6.62
C CYS A 264 -4.30 4.46 -5.74
N PHE A 265 -4.03 4.40 -4.44
CA PHE A 265 -4.77 3.52 -3.51
C PHE A 265 -6.27 3.82 -3.53
N VAL A 266 -6.66 5.09 -3.46
CA VAL A 266 -8.07 5.51 -3.54
C VAL A 266 -8.71 4.96 -4.82
N LEU A 267 -8.10 5.23 -5.98
CA LEU A 267 -8.64 4.79 -7.27
C LEU A 267 -8.69 3.27 -7.44
N LYS A 268 -7.64 2.55 -7.02
CA LYS A 268 -7.63 1.08 -7.06
C LYS A 268 -8.73 0.50 -6.18
N ASN A 269 -8.91 1.01 -4.97
CA ASN A 269 -9.91 0.50 -4.04
C ASN A 269 -11.33 0.79 -4.53
N ILE A 270 -11.57 1.96 -5.12
CA ILE A 270 -12.83 2.28 -5.82
C ILE A 270 -13.07 1.28 -6.96
N HIS A 271 -12.09 1.10 -7.84
CA HIS A 271 -12.21 0.19 -8.97
C HIS A 271 -12.49 -1.25 -8.53
N LYS A 272 -11.71 -1.77 -7.59
CA LYS A 272 -11.86 -3.14 -7.08
C LYS A 272 -13.20 -3.35 -6.35
N THR A 273 -13.64 -2.37 -5.56
CA THR A 273 -14.98 -2.38 -4.94
C THR A 273 -16.06 -2.44 -6.02
N HIS A 274 -15.95 -1.62 -7.06
CA HIS A 274 -16.92 -1.59 -8.15
C HIS A 274 -17.04 -2.92 -8.92
N GLN A 275 -15.96 -3.72 -8.97
CA GLN A 275 -16.00 -5.05 -9.58
C GLN A 275 -16.83 -6.06 -8.76
N ILE A 276 -17.06 -5.80 -7.46
CA ILE A 276 -17.80 -6.68 -6.55
C ILE A 276 -19.22 -6.15 -6.35
N VAL A 277 -19.36 -4.84 -6.12
CA VAL A 277 -20.64 -4.17 -5.90
C VAL A 277 -20.70 -2.87 -6.73
N PRO A 278 -21.74 -2.66 -7.56
CA PRO A 278 -21.87 -1.44 -8.34
C PRO A 278 -21.84 -0.19 -7.47
N LEU A 279 -21.10 0.83 -7.93
CA LEU A 279 -20.94 2.12 -7.26
C LEU A 279 -21.46 3.20 -8.22
N ASN A 280 -22.22 4.15 -7.70
CA ASN A 280 -22.83 5.23 -8.51
C ASN A 280 -21.75 6.20 -9.02
N ASP A 281 -21.87 6.67 -10.27
CA ASP A 281 -20.95 7.65 -10.87
C ASP A 281 -19.44 7.30 -10.84
N VAL A 282 -19.12 6.01 -10.63
CA VAL A 282 -17.74 5.55 -10.47
C VAL A 282 -16.82 5.86 -11.64
N LYS A 283 -17.35 5.85 -12.86
CA LYS A 283 -16.59 6.19 -14.08
C LYS A 283 -16.11 7.64 -14.05
N LYS A 284 -16.99 8.56 -13.62
CA LYS A 284 -16.64 9.99 -13.51
C LYS A 284 -15.55 10.18 -12.46
N THR A 285 -15.76 9.66 -11.25
CA THR A 285 -14.78 9.76 -10.15
C THR A 285 -13.42 9.17 -10.53
N THR A 286 -13.43 7.98 -11.16
CA THR A 286 -12.20 7.28 -11.56
C THR A 286 -11.46 8.01 -12.67
N ASN A 287 -12.16 8.46 -13.71
CA ASN A 287 -11.54 9.19 -14.83
C ASN A 287 -10.91 10.50 -14.36
N MET A 288 -11.62 11.29 -13.55
CA MET A 288 -11.09 12.54 -13.01
C MET A 288 -9.80 12.32 -12.21
N GLY A 289 -9.76 11.32 -11.32
CA GLY A 289 -8.56 11.04 -10.54
C GLY A 289 -7.41 10.48 -11.38
N TYR A 290 -7.70 9.62 -12.38
CA TYR A 290 -6.67 9.09 -13.28
C TYR A 290 -6.07 10.17 -14.17
N ASP A 291 -6.91 11.07 -14.70
CA ASP A 291 -6.48 12.22 -15.49
C ASP A 291 -5.65 13.19 -14.65
N TYR A 292 -6.07 13.47 -13.40
CA TYR A 292 -5.29 14.26 -12.46
C TYR A 292 -3.88 13.67 -12.25
N LEU A 293 -3.79 12.36 -12.01
CA LEU A 293 -2.51 11.68 -11.84
C LEU A 293 -1.59 11.84 -13.06
N LYS A 294 -2.11 11.58 -14.27
CA LYS A 294 -1.33 11.71 -15.50
C LYS A 294 -0.92 13.15 -15.78
N LEU A 295 -1.77 14.13 -15.48
CA LEU A 295 -1.49 15.54 -15.73
C LEU A 295 -0.47 16.12 -14.75
N HIS A 296 -0.60 15.83 -13.45
CA HIS A 296 0.16 16.51 -12.41
C HIS A 296 1.43 15.76 -11.95
N PHE A 297 1.47 14.44 -12.08
CA PHE A 297 2.61 13.64 -11.58
C PHE A 297 3.52 13.11 -12.67
N TYR A 298 3.01 12.82 -13.87
CA TYR A 298 3.81 12.20 -14.91
C TYR A 298 4.88 13.15 -15.48
N ALA A 299 6.14 12.86 -15.17
CA ALA A 299 7.29 13.58 -15.72
C ALA A 299 7.70 12.95 -17.06
N SER A 300 7.08 13.40 -18.15
CA SER A 300 7.26 12.83 -19.50
C SER A 300 8.72 12.69 -19.95
N LYS A 301 9.60 13.63 -19.58
CA LYS A 301 11.05 13.59 -19.87
C LYS A 301 11.77 12.40 -19.24
N ASP A 302 11.36 12.02 -18.04
CA ASP A 302 11.97 10.92 -17.28
C ASP A 302 11.19 9.60 -17.45
N GLY A 303 9.92 9.68 -17.88
CA GLY A 303 9.02 8.54 -18.05
C GLY A 303 8.46 8.00 -16.73
N LEU A 304 8.56 8.77 -15.64
CA LEU A 304 8.21 8.36 -14.27
C LEU A 304 7.23 9.35 -13.63
N PHE A 305 6.54 8.90 -12.59
CA PHE A 305 5.65 9.69 -11.74
C PHE A 305 6.44 10.31 -10.59
N LYS A 306 6.26 11.62 -10.40
CA LYS A 306 6.74 12.36 -9.23
C LYS A 306 5.99 11.91 -7.97
N ARG A 307 6.54 12.28 -6.81
CA ARG A 307 5.95 11.92 -5.51
C ARG A 307 4.74 12.77 -5.16
N PHE A 308 4.84 14.09 -5.31
CA PHE A 308 3.83 15.05 -4.85
C PHE A 308 3.41 15.99 -5.98
N SER A 309 2.11 16.31 -6.05
CA SER A 309 1.58 17.49 -6.75
C SER A 309 1.38 18.65 -5.78
N LEU A 310 1.10 18.35 -4.52
CA LEU A 310 1.10 19.27 -3.37
C LEU A 310 1.92 18.63 -2.25
N SER A 311 2.98 19.31 -1.80
CA SER A 311 3.85 18.82 -0.72
C SER A 311 3.78 19.72 0.50
N ASN A 312 3.78 19.12 1.68
CA ASN A 312 3.83 19.82 2.97
C ASN A 312 5.23 19.78 3.62
N LYS A 313 6.22 19.21 2.95
CA LYS A 313 7.61 19.15 3.43
C LYS A 313 8.62 19.08 2.28
N PRO A 314 9.85 19.58 2.48
CA PRO A 314 10.92 19.40 1.52
C PRO A 314 11.32 17.91 1.41
N SER A 315 11.79 17.51 0.22
CA SER A 315 12.26 16.14 -0.04
C SER A 315 13.47 16.19 -0.99
N ILE A 316 14.51 15.43 -0.65
CA ILE A 316 15.68 15.20 -1.53
C ILE A 316 15.45 14.03 -2.51
N ILE A 317 14.31 13.35 -2.41
CA ILE A 317 13.93 12.26 -3.31
C ILE A 317 13.20 12.84 -4.53
N LYS A 318 13.72 12.53 -5.72
CA LYS A 318 13.14 12.92 -7.01
C LYS A 318 12.03 11.96 -7.44
N TYR A 319 12.30 10.66 -7.37
CA TYR A 319 11.36 9.60 -7.72
C TYR A 319 11.39 8.48 -6.69
N ASP A 320 10.21 7.98 -6.33
CA ASP A 320 10.04 6.79 -5.51
C ASP A 320 9.48 5.66 -6.39
N LEU A 321 10.01 4.46 -6.24
CA LEU A 321 9.52 3.29 -6.96
C LEU A 321 8.10 2.94 -6.51
N TYR A 322 7.69 3.24 -5.26
CA TYR A 322 6.34 2.93 -4.79
C TYR A 322 5.29 3.72 -5.57
N ASP A 323 5.49 5.04 -5.73
CA ASP A 323 4.63 5.90 -6.57
C ASP A 323 4.43 5.32 -7.97
N ASN A 324 5.53 4.88 -8.58
CA ASN A 324 5.54 4.36 -9.94
C ASN A 324 4.94 2.95 -10.04
N ALA A 325 5.18 2.10 -9.05
CA ALA A 325 4.61 0.76 -8.97
C ALA A 325 3.09 0.80 -8.79
N GLU A 326 2.59 1.70 -7.95
CA GLU A 326 1.16 1.84 -7.70
C GLU A 326 0.42 2.45 -8.89
N PHE A 327 1.01 3.43 -9.57
CA PHE A 327 0.45 3.91 -10.82
C PHE A 327 0.48 2.83 -11.90
N LEU A 328 1.57 2.06 -12.02
CA LEU A 328 1.65 0.94 -12.95
C LEU A 328 0.50 -0.04 -12.70
N HIS A 329 0.28 -0.45 -11.45
CA HIS A 329 -0.81 -1.37 -11.12
C HIS A 329 -2.18 -0.74 -11.42
N LEU A 330 -2.38 0.54 -11.11
CA LEU A 330 -3.61 1.25 -11.45
C LEU A 330 -3.88 1.26 -12.96
N ALA A 331 -2.88 1.58 -13.78
CA ALA A 331 -2.99 1.57 -15.24
C ALA A 331 -3.38 0.17 -15.78
N VAL A 332 -2.82 -0.89 -15.19
CA VAL A 332 -3.20 -2.28 -15.51
C VAL A 332 -4.66 -2.57 -15.18
N LEU A 333 -5.11 -2.20 -13.98
CA LEU A 333 -6.49 -2.40 -13.54
C LEU A 333 -7.49 -1.64 -14.42
N LEU A 334 -7.14 -0.41 -14.83
CA LEU A 334 -7.96 0.43 -15.69
C LEU A 334 -7.79 0.15 -17.19
N ARG A 335 -7.05 -0.90 -17.56
CA ARG A 335 -6.84 -1.34 -18.97
C ARG A 335 -6.08 -0.34 -19.86
N ASP A 336 -5.33 0.61 -19.29
CA ASP A 336 -4.39 1.46 -20.02
C ASP A 336 -3.06 0.70 -20.22
N LEU A 337 -3.13 -0.41 -20.96
CA LEU A 337 -2.01 -1.37 -21.10
C LEU A 337 -0.82 -0.79 -21.86
N ASP A 338 -1.06 0.12 -22.81
CA ASP A 338 0.00 0.82 -23.54
C ASP A 338 0.81 1.70 -22.60
N PHE A 339 0.13 2.45 -21.72
CA PHE A 339 0.80 3.27 -20.74
C PHE A 339 1.49 2.40 -19.66
N ALA A 340 0.85 1.31 -19.23
CA ALA A 340 1.46 0.35 -18.32
C ALA A 340 2.77 -0.23 -18.89
N GLN A 341 2.79 -0.63 -20.17
CA GLN A 341 4.00 -1.12 -20.84
C GLN A 341 5.11 -0.06 -20.90
N LYS A 342 4.74 1.19 -21.20
CA LYS A 342 5.66 2.34 -21.23
C LYS A 342 6.27 2.59 -19.85
N LEU A 343 5.43 2.63 -18.81
CA LEU A 343 5.87 2.88 -17.44
C LEU A 343 6.71 1.73 -16.89
N ALA A 344 6.31 0.48 -17.10
CA ALA A 344 7.09 -0.69 -16.68
C ALA A 344 8.50 -0.69 -17.29
N SER A 345 8.61 -0.31 -18.57
CA SER A 345 9.91 -0.18 -19.24
C SER A 345 10.76 0.94 -18.63
N ALA A 346 10.16 2.09 -18.33
CA ALA A 346 10.84 3.20 -17.67
C ALA A 346 11.32 2.80 -16.26
N ILE A 347 10.48 2.09 -15.49
CA ILE A 347 10.84 1.60 -14.17
C ILE A 347 12.04 0.63 -14.24
N ASP A 348 12.01 -0.37 -15.14
CA ASP A 348 13.11 -1.34 -15.27
C ASP A 348 14.46 -0.66 -15.58
N VAL A 349 14.45 0.37 -16.43
CA VAL A 349 15.66 1.14 -16.78
C VAL A 349 16.11 2.05 -15.63
N LYS A 350 15.19 2.76 -15.01
CA LYS A 350 15.53 3.83 -14.05
C LYS A 350 15.80 3.28 -12.65
N PHE A 351 15.05 2.29 -12.18
CA PHE A 351 15.19 1.70 -10.85
C PHE A 351 15.96 0.37 -10.85
N GLY A 352 16.09 -0.31 -11.99
CA GLY A 352 16.84 -1.56 -12.12
C GLY A 352 18.34 -1.35 -12.40
N LYS A 353 19.18 -2.24 -11.86
CA LYS A 353 20.59 -2.42 -12.26
C LYS A 353 21.00 -3.89 -12.07
N GLY A 354 21.11 -4.64 -13.17
CA GLY A 354 21.26 -6.09 -13.10
C GLY A 354 20.06 -6.74 -12.42
N GLU A 355 20.32 -7.54 -11.38
CA GLU A 355 19.29 -8.17 -10.53
C GLU A 355 18.79 -7.26 -9.40
N ASP A 356 19.49 -6.14 -9.15
CA ASP A 356 19.14 -5.21 -8.09
C ASP A 356 18.01 -4.26 -8.53
N ILE A 357 17.09 -4.01 -7.60
CA ILE A 357 16.02 -3.01 -7.73
C ILE A 357 16.19 -2.01 -6.61
N TYR A 358 16.22 -0.73 -6.96
CA TYR A 358 16.37 0.37 -6.02
C TYR A 358 15.02 1.02 -5.77
N SER A 359 14.77 1.47 -4.55
CA SER A 359 13.46 2.01 -4.19
C SER A 359 13.33 3.50 -4.43
N VAL A 360 14.44 4.25 -4.51
CA VAL A 360 14.39 5.69 -4.74
C VAL A 360 15.51 6.17 -5.67
N ILE A 361 15.23 7.27 -6.37
CA ILE A 361 16.19 8.08 -7.12
C ILE A 361 16.17 9.47 -6.49
N ASP A 362 17.32 9.95 -6.01
CA ASP A 362 17.43 11.27 -5.40
C ASP A 362 17.57 12.40 -6.43
N MET A 363 17.55 13.65 -5.97
CA MET A 363 17.69 14.84 -6.81
C MET A 363 19.05 14.92 -7.53
N PHE A 364 20.05 14.15 -7.10
CA PHE A 364 21.36 14.02 -7.74
C PHE A 364 21.43 12.81 -8.68
N HIS A 365 20.29 12.18 -8.97
CA HIS A 365 20.16 11.01 -9.84
C HIS A 365 20.85 9.73 -9.32
N PHE A 366 21.14 9.66 -8.02
CA PHE A 366 21.65 8.43 -7.43
C PHE A 366 20.52 7.49 -7.03
N ARG A 367 20.72 6.20 -7.30
CA ARG A 367 19.83 5.13 -6.84
C ARG A 367 20.16 4.76 -5.39
N LYS A 368 19.15 4.70 -4.51
CA LYS A 368 19.32 4.34 -3.09
C LYS A 368 18.33 3.24 -2.67
N ASN A 369 18.44 2.75 -1.43
CA ASN A 369 17.55 1.73 -0.88
C ASN A 369 17.48 0.46 -1.75
N LYS A 370 18.64 -0.19 -1.90
CA LYS A 370 18.78 -1.39 -2.73
C LYS A 370 18.00 -2.56 -2.13
N ASN A 371 17.13 -3.19 -2.94
CA ASN A 371 16.39 -4.41 -2.64
C ASN A 371 15.54 -4.37 -1.35
N THR A 372 15.03 -3.20 -0.97
CA THR A 372 14.09 -3.09 0.13
C THR A 372 12.69 -3.52 -0.33
N LEU A 373 12.05 -4.45 0.40
CA LEU A 373 10.84 -5.13 -0.09
C LEU A 373 9.56 -4.31 0.10
N ARG A 374 9.27 -3.90 1.34
CA ARG A 374 8.04 -3.16 1.70
C ARG A 374 7.92 -1.85 0.92
N TRP A 375 9.00 -1.09 0.89
CA TRP A 375 9.16 0.11 0.06
C TRP A 375 10.40 -0.08 -0.79
N ALA A 376 10.33 -0.50 -2.05
CA ALA A 376 9.11 -0.64 -2.85
C ALA A 376 9.17 -1.80 -3.86
N LYS A 377 10.06 -2.77 -3.64
CA LYS A 377 10.24 -3.90 -4.56
C LYS A 377 8.99 -4.77 -4.67
N MET A 378 8.31 -5.08 -3.56
CA MET A 378 7.08 -5.91 -3.61
C MET A 378 5.91 -5.26 -4.33
N PRO A 379 5.56 -3.98 -4.06
CA PRO A 379 4.57 -3.27 -4.87
C PRO A 379 4.87 -3.37 -6.38
N TYR A 380 6.14 -3.22 -6.77
CA TYR A 380 6.53 -3.33 -8.17
C TYR A 380 6.39 -4.74 -8.74
N LEU A 381 6.84 -5.78 -8.04
CA LEU A 381 6.69 -7.16 -8.50
C LEU A 381 5.22 -7.58 -8.59
N TYR A 382 4.39 -7.10 -7.67
CA TYR A 382 2.95 -7.32 -7.72
C TYR A 382 2.32 -6.64 -8.94
N ALA A 383 2.63 -5.36 -9.18
CA ALA A 383 2.19 -4.64 -10.38
C ALA A 383 2.62 -5.35 -11.69
N LEU A 384 3.87 -5.82 -11.76
CA LEU A 384 4.36 -6.59 -12.90
C LEU A 384 3.60 -7.91 -13.09
N SER A 385 3.36 -8.67 -12.01
CA SER A 385 2.61 -9.93 -12.11
C SER A 385 1.18 -9.71 -12.62
N ALA A 386 0.54 -8.62 -12.19
CA ALA A 386 -0.79 -8.24 -12.66
C ALA A 386 -0.76 -7.82 -14.14
N PHE A 387 0.27 -7.09 -14.57
CA PHE A 387 0.45 -6.73 -15.98
C PHE A 387 0.57 -7.97 -16.87
N HIS A 388 1.40 -8.93 -16.44
CA HIS A 388 1.64 -10.20 -17.15
C HIS A 388 0.43 -11.13 -17.25
N LEU A 389 -0.64 -10.90 -16.47
CA LEU A 389 -1.91 -11.61 -16.66
C LEU A 389 -2.65 -11.19 -17.93
N PHE A 390 -2.40 -9.98 -18.42
CA PHE A 390 -3.17 -9.37 -19.52
C PHE A 390 -2.40 -9.26 -20.85
N GLN A 391 -1.13 -9.68 -20.89
CA GLN A 391 -0.30 -9.69 -22.12
C GLN A 391 -0.41 -11.00 -22.93
N LYS A 392 -1.56 -11.68 -22.92
CA LYS A 392 -1.72 -12.94 -23.67
C LYS A 392 -1.64 -12.74 -25.19
#